data_AF-A0A2V9DL82-F1
#
_entry.id   AF-A0A2V9DL82-F1
#
_cell.length_a   1.000
_cell.length_b   1.000
_cell.length_c   1.000
_cell.angle_alpha   90.00
_cell.angle_beta   90.00
_cell.angle_gamma   90.00
#
_symmetry.space_group_name_H-M   'P 1'
#
loop_
_entity.id
_entity.type
_entity.pdbx_description
1 polymer ?
#
loop_
_entity_poly.entity_id
_entity_poly.type
_entity_poly.pdbx_seq_one_letter_code
_entity_poly.pdbx_strand_id
1 'polypeptide(L)'
;MGFSVALALSAMIFFYLRITTTAPKPWNTSAITASYVGTQLRQVDSGNASLYLAYEVQNHTDSDYRLADGPAALVMTRLRADGSLSSQQQVRLSYPTFLPARQRARVALEIRSPFGWPVENDPAFQDKLRNFVNQRLEDAQAFVLFDQADRFEIEFPSGWRELKLASASPR
;
A
#
# COMPACT_ATOMS: atom_id res chain seq x y z
N MET A 1 -17.57 33.59 -50.14
CA MET A 1 -17.25 32.27 -49.56
C MET A 1 -16.15 32.41 -48.51
N GLY A 2 -16.42 33.06 -47.37
CA GLY A 2 -15.37 33.37 -46.37
C GLY A 2 -15.79 33.13 -44.92
N PHE A 3 -17.10 33.15 -44.63
CA PHE A 3 -17.61 32.96 -43.27
C PHE A 3 -17.75 31.47 -42.86
N SER A 4 -17.93 30.56 -43.81
CA SER A 4 -18.12 29.13 -43.52
C SER A 4 -16.84 28.40 -43.10
N VAL A 5 -15.66 28.88 -43.55
CA VAL A 5 -14.37 28.28 -43.18
C VAL A 5 -13.96 28.68 -41.76
N ALA A 6 -14.30 29.91 -41.34
CA ALA A 6 -13.97 30.41 -40.00
C ALA A 6 -14.75 29.69 -38.88
N LEU A 7 -16.01 29.31 -39.13
CA LEU A 7 -16.84 28.55 -38.17
C LEU A 7 -16.40 27.09 -38.02
N ALA A 8 -15.90 26.46 -39.09
CA ALA A 8 -15.41 25.09 -39.04
C ALA A 8 -14.10 24.99 -38.22
N LEU A 9 -13.20 25.96 -38.36
CA LEU A 9 -11.94 26.01 -37.61
C LEU A 9 -12.15 26.28 -36.12
N SER A 10 -13.08 27.17 -35.76
CA SER A 10 -13.41 27.44 -34.35
C SER A 10 -14.09 26.25 -33.68
N ALA A 11 -14.95 25.51 -34.40
CA ALA A 11 -15.53 24.27 -33.90
C ALA A 11 -14.48 23.16 -33.71
N MET A 12 -13.54 23.01 -34.65
CA MET A 12 -12.41 22.08 -34.49
C MET A 12 -11.54 22.42 -33.29
N ILE A 13 -11.17 23.69 -33.12
CA ILE A 13 -10.34 24.15 -31.99
C ILE A 13 -11.08 23.94 -30.67
N PHE A 14 -12.38 24.22 -30.61
CA PHE A 14 -13.19 23.98 -29.41
C PHE A 14 -13.31 22.48 -29.07
N PHE A 15 -13.44 21.61 -30.08
CA PHE A 15 -13.48 20.17 -29.89
C PHE A 15 -12.11 19.62 -29.47
N TYR A 16 -11.02 20.11 -30.06
CA TYR A 16 -9.65 19.78 -29.67
C TYR A 16 -9.38 20.20 -28.21
N LEU A 17 -9.77 21.42 -27.83
CA LEU A 17 -9.62 21.93 -26.46
C LEU A 17 -10.46 21.16 -25.44
N ARG A 18 -11.66 20.69 -25.81
CA ARG A 18 -12.51 19.81 -24.98
C ARG A 18 -11.90 18.43 -24.79
N ILE A 19 -11.22 17.88 -25.80
CA ILE A 19 -10.53 16.59 -25.70
C ILE A 19 -9.25 16.70 -24.85
N THR A 20 -8.56 17.85 -24.89
CA THR A 20 -7.30 18.05 -24.14
C THR A 20 -7.49 18.50 -22.69
N THR A 21 -8.73 18.75 -22.25
CA THR A 21 -9.04 19.19 -20.87
C THR A 21 -9.71 18.09 -20.03
N THR A 22 -9.44 16.82 -20.32
CA THR A 22 -9.84 15.71 -19.44
C THR A 22 -9.09 15.83 -18.12
N ALA A 23 -9.82 16.23 -17.07
CA ALA A 23 -9.33 16.20 -15.71
C ALA A 23 -8.70 14.80 -15.42
N PRO A 24 -7.58 14.74 -14.67
CA PRO A 24 -6.97 13.46 -14.35
C PRO A 24 -7.99 12.55 -13.68
N LYS A 25 -8.09 11.30 -14.16
CA LYS A 25 -9.00 10.28 -13.63
C LYS A 25 -8.87 10.25 -12.09
N PRO A 26 -9.97 10.36 -11.33
CA PRO A 26 -9.88 10.28 -9.88
C PRO A 26 -9.33 8.92 -9.43
N TRP A 27 -8.74 8.88 -8.24
CA TRP A 27 -8.31 7.63 -7.63
C TRP A 27 -9.53 6.76 -7.33
N ASN A 28 -9.46 5.47 -7.66
CA ASN A 28 -10.47 4.49 -7.33
C ASN A 28 -10.05 3.76 -6.04
N THR A 29 -10.73 4.05 -4.95
CA THR A 29 -10.47 3.52 -3.61
C THR A 29 -11.23 2.22 -3.31
N SER A 30 -12.13 1.79 -4.20
CA SER A 30 -13.01 0.62 -3.98
C SER A 30 -12.79 -0.52 -4.97
N ALA A 31 -11.96 -0.32 -6.01
CA ALA A 31 -11.61 -1.38 -6.96
C ALA A 31 -11.00 -2.59 -6.28
N ILE A 32 -10.10 -2.35 -5.32
CA ILE A 32 -9.40 -3.40 -4.58
C ILE A 32 -9.41 -3.04 -3.10
N THR A 33 -9.86 -3.97 -2.27
CA THR A 33 -9.90 -3.80 -0.80
C THR A 33 -9.01 -4.84 -0.14
N ALA A 34 -8.33 -4.46 0.94
CA ALA A 34 -7.51 -5.38 1.73
C ALA A 34 -8.09 -5.62 3.12
N SER A 35 -7.87 -6.82 3.65
CA SER A 35 -8.17 -7.23 5.02
C SER A 35 -6.92 -7.82 5.65
N TYR A 36 -6.57 -7.34 6.84
CA TYR A 36 -5.39 -7.81 7.55
C TYR A 36 -5.54 -9.28 7.98
N VAL A 37 -4.46 -10.03 7.83
CA VAL A 37 -4.40 -11.46 8.18
C VAL A 37 -3.46 -11.70 9.35
N GLY A 38 -2.28 -11.11 9.33
CA GLY A 38 -1.24 -11.46 10.29
C GLY A 38 0.08 -10.76 10.04
N THR A 39 1.01 -10.94 10.97
CA THR A 39 2.34 -10.35 10.93
C THR A 39 3.38 -11.44 11.15
N GLN A 40 4.48 -11.38 10.40
CA GLN A 40 5.62 -12.26 10.59
C GLN A 40 6.92 -11.45 10.57
N LEU A 41 7.76 -11.65 11.57
CA LEU A 41 9.12 -11.11 11.59
C LEU A 41 10.10 -12.19 11.14
N ARG A 42 11.01 -11.85 10.21
CA ARG A 42 12.06 -12.76 9.75
C ARG A 42 13.42 -12.08 9.78
N GLN A 43 14.43 -12.86 10.15
CA GLN A 43 15.81 -12.47 9.94
C GLN A 43 16.13 -12.58 8.44
N VAL A 44 16.71 -11.54 7.86
CA VAL A 44 17.20 -11.58 6.47
C VAL A 44 18.69 -11.88 6.44
N ASP A 45 19.44 -11.23 7.33
CA ASP A 45 20.87 -11.41 7.54
C ASP A 45 21.24 -11.02 8.97
N SER A 46 22.52 -11.03 9.33
CA SER A 46 22.98 -10.71 10.69
C SER A 46 22.70 -9.27 11.13
N GLY A 47 22.45 -8.35 10.18
CA GLY A 47 22.22 -6.93 10.45
C GLY A 47 20.83 -6.43 10.10
N ASN A 48 19.98 -7.24 9.45
CA ASN A 48 18.68 -6.82 8.95
C ASN A 48 17.57 -7.82 9.28
N ALA A 49 16.38 -7.27 9.55
CA ALA A 49 15.14 -8.01 9.63
C ALA A 49 14.09 -7.41 8.70
N SER A 50 13.19 -8.27 8.25
CA SER A 50 12.00 -7.88 7.51
C SER A 50 10.74 -8.21 8.30
N LEU A 51 9.90 -7.21 8.45
CA LEU A 51 8.55 -7.35 8.96
C LEU A 51 7.60 -7.53 7.78
N TYR A 52 6.89 -8.66 7.74
CA TYR A 52 5.89 -8.97 6.75
C TYR A 52 4.50 -8.79 7.34
N LEU A 53 3.70 -7.93 6.72
CA LEU A 53 2.29 -7.73 7.05
C LEU A 53 1.46 -8.42 5.97
N ALA A 54 0.80 -9.51 6.32
CA ALA A 54 -0.01 -10.31 5.40
C ALA A 54 -1.44 -9.78 5.33
N TYR A 55 -1.99 -9.74 4.12
CA TYR A 55 -3.35 -9.33 3.83
C TYR A 55 -4.02 -10.30 2.86
N GLU A 56 -5.33 -10.38 2.97
CA GLU A 56 -6.20 -10.86 1.91
C GLU A 56 -6.70 -9.65 1.13
N VAL A 57 -6.46 -9.61 -0.19
CA VAL A 57 -6.98 -8.57 -1.08
C VAL A 57 -8.12 -9.16 -1.91
N GLN A 58 -9.12 -8.34 -2.20
CA GLN A 58 -10.24 -8.68 -3.06
C GLN A 58 -10.32 -7.69 -4.21
N ASN A 59 -10.37 -8.20 -5.44
CA ASN A 59 -10.66 -7.40 -6.63
C ASN A 59 -12.17 -7.37 -6.87
N HIS A 60 -12.72 -6.17 -6.97
CA HIS A 60 -14.14 -5.92 -7.23
C HIS A 60 -14.43 -5.55 -8.68
N THR A 61 -13.42 -5.48 -9.54
CA THR A 61 -13.58 -5.18 -10.96
C THR A 61 -13.88 -6.44 -11.77
N ASP A 62 -14.29 -6.22 -13.01
CA ASP A 62 -14.51 -7.28 -14.01
C ASP A 62 -13.25 -7.58 -14.84
N SER A 63 -12.10 -7.03 -14.45
CA SER A 63 -10.82 -7.22 -15.11
C SER A 63 -9.79 -7.81 -14.17
N ASP A 64 -8.93 -8.67 -14.69
CA ASP A 64 -7.77 -9.12 -13.94
C ASP A 64 -6.84 -7.94 -13.63
N TYR A 65 -6.12 -8.05 -12.51
CA TYR A 65 -5.19 -7.03 -12.06
C TYR A 65 -3.88 -7.66 -11.60
N ARG A 66 -2.77 -6.95 -11.78
CA ARG A 66 -1.45 -7.40 -11.33
C ARG A 66 -0.89 -6.38 -10.35
N LEU A 67 -0.89 -6.77 -9.08
CA LEU A 67 -0.29 -6.00 -8.01
C LEU A 67 1.21 -6.31 -7.98
N ALA A 68 2.04 -5.43 -8.54
CA ALA A 68 3.48 -5.62 -8.60
C ALA A 68 4.22 -4.37 -8.12
N ASP A 69 5.39 -4.58 -7.52
CA ASP A 69 6.32 -3.49 -7.23
C ASP A 69 6.89 -2.95 -8.54
N GLY A 70 7.02 -1.63 -8.65
CA GLY A 70 7.41 -0.97 -9.89
C GLY A 70 7.30 0.55 -9.82
N PRO A 71 7.79 1.29 -10.85
CA PRO A 71 7.83 2.76 -10.82
C PRO A 71 6.45 3.42 -10.72
N ALA A 72 5.39 2.71 -11.10
CA ALA A 72 4.01 3.18 -11.01
C ALA A 72 3.32 2.82 -9.68
N ALA A 73 3.91 1.95 -8.86
CA ALA A 73 3.36 1.48 -7.59
C ALA A 73 4.12 2.13 -6.42
N LEU A 74 3.43 2.98 -5.65
CA LEU A 74 4.00 3.69 -4.52
C LEU A 74 3.27 3.29 -3.24
N VAL A 75 3.99 2.76 -2.26
CA VAL A 75 3.44 2.48 -0.93
C VAL A 75 3.77 3.63 0.00
N MET A 76 2.75 4.22 0.61
CA MET A 76 2.86 5.26 1.63
C MET A 76 2.28 4.79 2.95
N THR A 77 2.73 5.40 4.04
CA THR A 77 2.14 5.19 5.37
C THR A 77 1.11 6.29 5.62
N ARG A 78 -0.13 5.91 5.95
CA ARG A 78 -1.10 6.84 6.51
C ARG A 78 -0.77 7.03 8.00
N LEU A 79 -0.37 8.24 8.38
CA LEU A 79 0.03 8.56 9.74
C LEU A 79 -1.16 8.64 10.68
N ARG A 80 -1.01 8.11 11.89
CA ARG A 80 -2.07 8.09 12.90
C ARG A 80 -2.38 9.48 13.47
N ALA A 81 -1.38 10.35 13.55
CA ALA A 81 -1.52 11.66 14.21
C ALA A 81 -2.56 12.55 13.52
N ASP A 82 -2.56 12.55 12.18
CA ASP A 82 -3.33 13.50 11.38
C ASP A 82 -3.93 12.90 10.09
N GLY A 83 -3.69 11.61 9.82
CA GLY A 83 -4.16 10.94 8.60
C GLY A 83 -3.36 11.29 7.34
N SER A 84 -2.28 12.07 7.46
CA SER A 84 -1.43 12.45 6.33
C SER A 84 -0.66 11.25 5.75
N LEU A 85 -0.24 11.35 4.49
CA LEU A 85 0.53 10.31 3.81
C LEU A 85 2.02 10.61 3.90
N SER A 86 2.80 9.65 4.39
CA SER A 86 4.27 9.73 4.50
C SER A 86 4.96 8.67 3.67
N SER A 87 6.01 9.07 2.94
CA SER A 87 6.90 8.19 2.19
C SER A 87 8.22 7.88 2.91
N GLN A 88 8.35 8.28 4.19
CA GLN A 88 9.62 8.14 4.91
C GLN A 88 9.99 6.67 5.19
N GLN A 89 8.99 5.83 5.44
CA GLN A 89 9.20 4.41 5.70
C GLN A 89 9.30 3.64 4.39
N GLN A 90 10.38 2.86 4.23
CA GLN A 90 10.55 1.97 3.09
C GLN A 90 9.65 0.74 3.24
N VAL A 91 8.42 0.87 2.74
CA VAL A 91 7.44 -0.21 2.65
C VAL A 91 7.29 -0.59 1.18
N ARG A 92 7.24 -1.89 0.89
CA ARG A 92 7.04 -2.38 -0.47
C ARG A 92 6.19 -3.63 -0.50
N LEU A 93 5.73 -4.02 -1.67
CA LEU A 93 5.16 -5.35 -1.87
C LEU A 93 6.26 -6.41 -1.74
N SER A 94 5.98 -7.47 -0.98
CA SER A 94 6.93 -8.57 -0.81
C SER A 94 7.10 -9.40 -2.08
N TYR A 95 6.06 -9.49 -2.93
CA TYR A 95 6.09 -10.22 -4.18
C TYR A 95 4.97 -9.75 -5.12
N PRO A 96 5.16 -9.84 -6.46
CA PRO A 96 4.09 -9.61 -7.43
C PRO A 96 2.96 -10.61 -7.23
N THR A 97 1.72 -10.12 -7.31
CA THR A 97 0.51 -10.94 -7.13
C THR A 97 -0.44 -10.72 -8.30
N PHE A 98 -0.83 -11.82 -8.94
CA PHE A 98 -1.92 -11.81 -9.90
C PHE A 98 -3.25 -11.91 -9.14
N LEU A 99 -4.15 -10.98 -9.40
CA LEU A 99 -5.44 -10.86 -8.73
C LEU A 99 -6.56 -10.93 -9.79
N PRO A 100 -7.14 -12.12 -10.00
CA PRO A 100 -8.17 -12.29 -11.01
C PRO A 100 -9.41 -11.44 -10.72
N ALA A 101 -10.18 -11.15 -11.78
CA ALA A 101 -11.46 -10.45 -11.67
C ALA A 101 -12.37 -11.11 -10.62
N ARG A 102 -12.99 -10.32 -9.74
CA ARG A 102 -13.91 -10.78 -8.67
C ARG A 102 -13.32 -11.77 -7.66
N GLN A 103 -12.02 -12.03 -7.67
CA GLN A 103 -11.37 -13.01 -6.80
C GLN A 103 -10.59 -12.38 -5.65
N ARG A 104 -10.11 -13.26 -4.76
CA ARG A 104 -9.23 -12.90 -3.65
C ARG A 104 -7.84 -13.50 -3.82
N ALA A 105 -6.84 -12.82 -3.28
CA ALA A 105 -5.47 -13.32 -3.21
C ALA A 105 -4.80 -12.93 -1.89
N ARG A 106 -3.69 -13.60 -1.57
CA ARG A 106 -2.82 -13.23 -0.45
C ARG A 106 -1.67 -12.38 -0.95
N VAL A 107 -1.42 -11.30 -0.22
CA VAL A 107 -0.32 -10.37 -0.46
C VAL A 107 0.38 -10.09 0.85
N ALA A 108 1.63 -9.66 0.78
CA ALA A 108 2.34 -9.18 1.94
C ALA A 108 3.05 -7.86 1.64
N LEU A 109 2.97 -6.93 2.58
CA LEU A 109 3.85 -5.77 2.61
C LEU A 109 5.10 -6.11 3.40
N GLU A 110 6.26 -5.72 2.89
CA GLU A 110 7.55 -5.88 3.54
C GLU A 110 8.06 -4.53 4.03
N ILE A 111 8.47 -4.49 5.30
CA ILE A 111 9.20 -3.39 5.90
C ILE A 111 10.57 -3.94 6.30
N ARG A 112 11.59 -3.64 5.49
CA ARG A 112 12.97 -4.05 5.76
C ARG A 112 13.67 -2.96 6.55
N SER A 113 14.39 -3.34 7.60
CA SER A 113 15.15 -2.41 8.42
C SER A 113 16.39 -3.07 9.02
N PRO A 114 17.43 -2.27 9.31
CA PRO A 114 18.49 -2.70 10.20
C PRO A 114 17.91 -3.18 11.53
N PHE A 115 18.36 -4.34 11.98
CA PHE A 115 18.02 -4.97 13.25
C PHE A 115 19.05 -6.04 13.56
N GLY A 116 19.80 -5.85 14.65
CA GLY A 116 20.70 -6.88 15.17
C GLY A 116 19.86 -8.00 15.76
N TRP A 117 19.71 -9.10 15.03
CA TRP A 117 18.87 -10.20 15.46
C TRP A 117 19.38 -10.75 16.82
N PRO A 118 18.53 -10.83 17.84
CA PRO A 118 18.97 -11.29 19.15
C PRO A 118 19.34 -12.78 19.08
N VAL A 119 20.32 -13.18 19.89
CA VAL A 119 20.67 -14.60 20.05
C VAL A 119 19.55 -15.32 20.79
N GLU A 120 19.29 -16.58 20.44
CA GLU A 120 18.10 -17.32 20.93
C GLU A 120 18.03 -17.45 22.46
N ASN A 121 19.18 -17.43 23.14
CA ASN A 121 19.27 -17.50 24.61
C ASN A 121 19.29 -16.12 25.31
N ASP A 122 19.05 -15.04 24.59
CA ASP A 122 18.95 -13.70 25.17
C ASP A 122 17.69 -13.61 26.06
N PRO A 123 17.81 -13.30 27.37
CA PRO A 123 16.65 -13.12 28.23
C PRO A 123 15.66 -12.05 27.73
N ALA A 124 16.13 -11.08 26.95
CA ALA A 124 15.34 -10.02 26.35
C ALA A 124 14.95 -10.29 24.88
N PHE A 125 15.11 -11.52 24.38
CA PHE A 125 14.83 -11.88 22.98
C PHE A 125 13.43 -11.42 22.53
N GLN A 126 12.39 -11.80 23.28
CA GLN A 126 11.00 -11.47 22.95
C GLN A 126 10.73 -9.97 22.99
N ASP A 127 11.28 -9.27 23.99
CA ASP A 127 11.11 -7.82 24.13
C ASP A 127 11.78 -7.05 23.00
N LYS A 128 12.96 -7.49 22.56
CA LYS A 128 13.66 -6.89 21.40
C LYS A 128 12.86 -7.05 20.12
N LEU A 129 12.31 -8.23 19.86
CA LEU A 129 11.44 -8.46 18.70
C LEU A 129 10.17 -7.61 18.78
N ARG A 130 9.52 -7.56 19.94
CA ARG A 130 8.31 -6.76 20.17
C ARG A 130 8.57 -5.26 19.97
N ASN A 131 9.66 -4.75 20.51
CA ASN A 131 10.05 -3.35 20.36
C ASN A 131 10.34 -3.01 18.90
N PHE A 132 11.00 -3.90 18.16
CA PHE A 132 11.19 -3.73 16.73
C PHE A 132 9.86 -3.60 16.00
N VAL A 133 8.91 -4.52 16.21
CA VAL A 133 7.59 -4.44 15.57
C VAL A 133 6.85 -3.16 15.98
N ASN A 134 6.84 -2.83 17.27
CA ASN A 134 6.15 -1.65 17.79
C ASN A 134 6.67 -0.36 17.16
N GLN A 135 7.98 -0.17 17.10
CA GLN A 135 8.60 1.04 16.55
C GLN A 135 8.24 1.28 15.07
N ARG A 136 8.01 0.22 14.29
CA ARG A 136 7.67 0.35 12.85
C ARG A 136 6.18 0.53 12.58
N LEU A 137 5.34 0.22 13.57
CA LEU A 137 3.89 0.25 13.45
C LEU A 137 3.24 1.28 14.39
N GLU A 138 4.05 2.02 15.15
CA GLU A 138 3.58 2.99 16.15
C GLU A 138 2.80 4.12 15.51
N ASP A 139 3.36 4.75 14.49
CA ASP A 139 2.77 5.90 13.79
C ASP A 139 1.88 5.50 12.61
N ALA A 140 1.90 4.23 12.21
CA ALA A 140 1.10 3.74 11.09
C ALA A 140 -0.37 3.52 11.51
N GLN A 141 -1.29 4.19 10.81
CA GLN A 141 -2.73 3.88 10.85
C GLN A 141 -3.10 2.84 9.78
N ALA A 142 -2.52 2.96 8.59
CA ALA A 142 -2.68 2.07 7.47
C ALA A 142 -1.47 2.23 6.53
N PHE A 143 -1.29 1.28 5.61
CA PHE A 143 -0.46 1.49 4.44
C PHE A 143 -1.35 1.70 3.23
N VAL A 144 -0.93 2.53 2.29
CA VAL A 144 -1.71 2.85 1.09
C VAL A 144 -0.82 2.63 -0.11
N LEU A 145 -1.24 1.75 -1.02
CA LEU A 145 -0.60 1.59 -2.31
C LEU A 145 -1.34 2.42 -3.35
N PHE A 146 -0.59 3.27 -4.04
CA PHE A 146 -1.04 4.03 -5.20
C PHE A 146 -0.50 3.39 -6.46
N ASP A 147 -1.40 2.90 -7.31
CA ASP A 147 -1.07 2.50 -8.68
C ASP A 147 -1.42 3.63 -9.63
N GLN A 148 -0.39 4.34 -10.09
CA GLN A 148 -0.54 5.50 -10.96
C GLN A 148 -1.08 5.16 -12.36
N ALA A 149 -0.85 3.93 -12.85
CA ALA A 149 -1.27 3.51 -14.18
C ALA A 149 -2.78 3.30 -14.24
N ASP A 150 -3.32 2.52 -13.29
CA ASP A 150 -4.74 2.22 -13.22
C ASP A 150 -5.55 3.24 -12.42
N ARG A 151 -4.86 4.13 -11.69
CA ARG A 151 -5.41 5.09 -10.72
C ARG A 151 -6.15 4.39 -9.59
N PHE A 152 -5.57 3.33 -9.07
CA PHE A 152 -6.08 2.60 -7.90
C PHE A 152 -5.40 3.07 -6.62
N GLU A 153 -6.19 3.28 -5.59
CA GLU A 153 -5.74 3.52 -4.22
C GLU A 153 -6.18 2.33 -3.39
N ILE A 154 -5.21 1.56 -2.90
CA ILE A 154 -5.46 0.32 -2.15
C ILE A 154 -5.01 0.55 -0.72
N GLU A 155 -5.98 0.65 0.18
CA GLU A 155 -5.70 0.78 1.61
C GLU A 155 -5.51 -0.61 2.25
N PHE A 156 -4.42 -0.75 2.99
CA PHE A 156 -4.04 -1.88 3.81
C PHE A 156 -4.27 -1.52 5.28
N PRO A 157 -5.43 -1.88 5.85
CA PRO A 157 -5.85 -1.38 7.15
C PRO A 157 -5.04 -1.98 8.30
N SER A 158 -4.98 -1.26 9.42
CA SER A 158 -4.33 -1.78 10.63
C SER A 158 -5.13 -2.89 11.30
N GLY A 159 -4.60 -4.12 11.26
CA GLY A 159 -5.07 -5.24 12.10
C GLY A 159 -4.06 -5.72 13.13
N TRP A 160 -2.82 -5.19 13.12
CA TRP A 160 -1.78 -5.48 14.12
C TRP A 160 -2.05 -4.87 15.50
N ARG A 161 -3.19 -4.22 15.70
CA ARG A 161 -3.60 -3.63 16.99
C ARG A 161 -3.89 -4.70 18.04
N GLU A 162 -4.39 -5.86 17.65
CA GLU A 162 -4.69 -6.98 18.55
C GLU A 162 -3.43 -7.53 19.23
N LEU A 163 -2.26 -7.43 18.57
CA LEU A 163 -0.96 -7.80 19.14
C LEU A 163 -0.56 -6.90 20.33
N LYS A 164 -0.99 -5.63 20.36
CA LYS A 164 -0.75 -4.71 21.48
C LYS A 164 -1.68 -4.97 22.67
N LEU A 165 -2.92 -5.40 22.44
CA LEU A 165 -3.92 -5.67 23.49
C LEU A 165 -3.65 -6.99 24.23
N ALA A 166 -3.26 -8.05 23.50
CA ALA A 166 -2.91 -9.34 24.11
C ALA A 166 -1.65 -9.28 25.01
N SER A 167 -0.82 -8.24 24.86
CA SER A 167 0.41 -8.04 25.63
C SER A 167 0.30 -6.99 26.76
N ALA A 168 -0.89 -6.41 26.96
CA ALA A 168 -1.17 -5.43 28.01
C ALA A 168 -2.01 -5.99 29.18
N SER A 169 -2.44 -7.26 29.11
CA SER A 169 -3.12 -7.91 30.23
C SER A 169 -2.08 -8.54 31.15
N PRO A 170 -1.84 -8.01 32.37
CA PRO A 170 -1.19 -8.80 33.39
C PRO A 170 -2.10 -9.99 33.72
N ARG A 171 -1.51 -11.19 33.80
CA ARG A 171 -2.12 -12.29 34.54
C ARG A 171 -1.98 -12.03 36.03
#